data_AF-A0A6V7ICF3-F1
#
_entry.id   AF-A0A6V7ICF3-F1
#
_cell.length_a   1.000
_cell.length_b   1.000
_cell.length_c   1.000
_cell.angle_alpha   90.00
_cell.angle_beta   90.00
_cell.angle_gamma   90.00
#
_symmetry.space_group_name_H-M   'P 1'
#
loop_
_entity.id
_entity.type
_entity.pdbx_description
1 polymer ?
#
loop_
_entity_poly.entity_id
_entity_poly.type
_entity_poly.pdbx_seq_one_letter_code
_entity_poly.pdbx_strand_id
1 'polypeptide(L)'
;QEVQEEGKHAIDSPGYAANTDKPPEDYALDENEERSMIEPRSLEDPKVQELIFVLIEWINDELANHRIIVKDIVEDLYDGQILQKLI
;
A
#
# COMPACT_ATOMS: atom_id res chain seq x y z
N GLN A 1 25.04 -28.05 7.96
CA GLN A 1 23.96 -28.71 7.19
C GLN A 1 22.63 -28.11 7.60
N GLU A 2 22.35 -28.04 8.91
CA GLU A 2 21.23 -27.30 9.52
C GLU A 2 21.08 -25.85 9.02
N VAL A 3 22.16 -25.05 8.99
CA VAL A 3 22.13 -23.64 8.52
C VAL A 3 21.70 -23.49 7.04
N GLN A 4 21.96 -24.51 6.21
CA GLN A 4 21.54 -24.50 4.80
C GLN A 4 20.07 -24.90 4.65
N GLU A 5 19.58 -25.79 5.52
CA GLU A 5 18.17 -26.17 5.57
C GLU A 5 17.32 -25.04 6.18
N GLU A 6 17.81 -24.39 7.24
CA GLU A 6 17.18 -23.20 7.85
C GLU A 6 17.16 -22.02 6.89
N GLY A 7 18.26 -21.76 6.16
CA GLY A 7 18.29 -20.75 5.09
C GLY A 7 17.36 -21.07 3.92
N LYS A 8 17.14 -22.36 3.62
CA LYS A 8 16.17 -22.80 2.63
C LYS A 8 14.72 -22.65 3.13
N HIS A 9 14.47 -22.92 4.41
CA HIS A 9 13.17 -22.67 5.03
C HIS A 9 12.86 -21.17 5.16
N ALA A 10 13.87 -20.31 5.35
CA ALA A 10 13.70 -18.86 5.37
C ALA A 10 13.31 -18.27 4.00
N ILE A 11 13.74 -18.87 2.88
CA ILE A 11 13.29 -18.48 1.53
C ILE A 11 11.94 -19.07 1.15
N ASP A 12 11.61 -20.27 1.65
CA ASP A 12 10.33 -20.96 1.40
C ASP A 12 9.24 -20.62 2.45
N SER A 13 9.58 -19.80 3.45
CA SER A 13 8.64 -19.29 4.47
C SER A 13 7.63 -18.35 3.80
N PRO A 14 6.33 -18.37 4.17
CA PRO A 14 5.29 -17.62 3.47
C PRO A 14 5.45 -16.09 3.55
N GLY A 15 6.48 -15.59 4.24
CA GLY A 15 6.81 -14.18 4.37
C GLY A 15 7.73 -13.59 3.27
N TYR A 16 8.20 -14.34 2.27
CA TYR A 16 9.05 -13.77 1.21
C TYR A 16 8.23 -13.11 0.09
N ALA A 17 8.07 -11.79 0.22
CA ALA A 17 8.00 -10.67 -0.75
C ALA A 17 7.94 -10.89 -2.30
N ALA A 18 7.44 -12.01 -2.83
CA ALA A 18 7.52 -12.34 -4.25
C ALA A 18 6.17 -12.63 -4.93
N ASN A 19 5.05 -12.51 -4.23
CA ASN A 19 3.73 -12.61 -4.85
C ASN A 19 3.03 -11.25 -4.82
N THR A 20 3.57 -10.28 -5.58
CA THR A 20 2.94 -8.97 -5.81
C THR A 20 1.54 -9.10 -6.42
N ASP A 21 1.25 -10.24 -7.06
CA ASP A 21 -0.03 -10.55 -7.69
C ASP A 21 -1.07 -11.15 -6.73
N LYS A 22 -0.66 -11.59 -5.54
CA LYS A 22 -1.58 -12.21 -4.59
C LYS A 22 -2.06 -11.12 -3.63
N PRO A 23 -3.36 -10.79 -3.64
CA PRO A 23 -3.86 -9.72 -2.80
C PRO A 23 -3.68 -10.11 -1.33
N PRO A 24 -3.45 -9.13 -0.43
CA PRO A 24 -3.10 -9.42 0.97
C PRO A 24 -4.14 -10.31 1.65
N GLU A 25 -5.40 -10.27 1.21
CA GLU A 25 -6.48 -11.14 1.61
C GLU A 25 -6.20 -12.64 1.55
N ASP A 26 -5.39 -13.08 0.58
CA ASP A 26 -5.16 -14.48 0.30
C ASP A 26 -3.85 -15.01 0.90
N TYR A 27 -3.16 -14.24 1.76
CA TYR A 27 -1.97 -14.72 2.47
C TYR A 27 -2.36 -15.78 3.51
N ALA A 28 -1.58 -16.87 3.55
CA ALA A 28 -1.70 -17.86 4.60
C ALA A 28 -1.06 -17.29 5.88
N LEU A 29 -1.79 -17.33 6.99
CA LEU A 29 -1.31 -16.89 8.30
C LEU A 29 -0.79 -18.10 9.07
N ASP A 30 0.40 -17.95 9.66
CA ASP A 30 1.00 -18.94 10.55
C ASP A 30 0.39 -18.88 11.97
N GLU A 31 0.75 -19.83 12.84
CA GLU A 31 0.29 -19.84 14.22
C GLU A 31 0.69 -18.53 14.93
N ASN A 32 -0.31 -17.89 15.56
CA ASN A 32 -0.18 -16.58 16.23
C ASN A 32 0.01 -15.36 15.31
N GLU A 33 -0.20 -15.48 13.99
CA GLU A 33 -0.26 -14.32 13.11
C GLU A 33 -1.66 -13.71 13.03
N GLU A 34 -1.70 -12.37 12.93
CA GLU A 34 -2.93 -11.61 12.73
C GLU A 34 -2.76 -10.65 11.54
N ARG A 35 -3.82 -10.51 10.73
CA ARG A 35 -3.89 -9.50 9.67
C ARG A 35 -5.07 -8.57 9.90
N SER A 36 -4.81 -7.27 9.84
CA SER A 36 -5.85 -6.24 9.85
C SER A 36 -5.97 -5.64 8.46
N MET A 37 -7.20 -5.50 7.97
CA MET A 37 -7.52 -4.85 6.69
C MET A 37 -8.52 -3.73 6.93
N ILE A 38 -8.42 -2.68 6.14
CA ILE A 38 -9.44 -1.64 6.12
C ILE A 38 -10.65 -2.21 5.36
N GLU A 39 -11.81 -2.21 6.00
CA GLU A 39 -13.07 -2.58 5.34
C GLU A 39 -13.33 -1.62 4.17
N PRO A 40 -13.58 -2.10 2.94
CA PRO A 40 -13.72 -1.23 1.76
C PRO A 40 -14.78 -0.13 1.94
N ARG A 41 -15.87 -0.43 2.65
CA ARG A 41 -16.94 0.54 2.98
C ARG A 41 -16.48 1.68 3.87
N SER A 42 -15.35 1.54 4.57
CA SER A 42 -14.78 2.62 5.39
C SER A 42 -14.36 3.83 4.54
N LEU A 43 -14.09 3.62 3.24
CA LEU A 43 -13.83 4.72 2.30
C LEU A 43 -15.09 5.54 1.97
N GLU A 44 -16.28 5.01 2.26
CA GLU A 44 -17.55 5.73 2.11
C GLU A 44 -17.86 6.63 3.32
N ASP A 45 -17.06 6.57 4.40
CA ASP A 45 -17.25 7.46 5.55
C ASP A 45 -17.07 8.92 5.12
N PRO A 46 -18.04 9.81 5.42
CA PRO A 46 -17.97 11.21 4.99
C PRO A 46 -16.70 11.95 5.42
N LYS A 47 -16.13 11.62 6.59
CA LYS A 47 -14.88 12.23 7.07
C LYS A 47 -13.68 11.75 6.28
N VAL A 48 -13.69 10.49 5.85
CA VAL A 48 -12.64 9.93 5.00
C VAL A 48 -12.71 10.58 3.61
N GLN A 49 -13.91 10.75 3.05
CA GLN A 49 -14.09 11.45 1.78
C GLN A 49 -13.65 12.92 1.84
N GLU A 50 -13.98 13.62 2.93
CA GLU A 50 -13.52 15.00 3.16
C GLU A 50 -11.99 15.07 3.25
N LEU A 51 -11.38 14.15 4.00
CA LEU A 51 -9.92 14.06 4.09
C LEU A 51 -9.27 13.82 2.73
N ILE A 52 -9.79 12.87 1.94
CA ILE A 52 -9.30 12.57 0.59
C ILE A 52 -9.37 13.83 -0.28
N PHE A 53 -10.48 14.56 -0.23
CA PHE A 53 -10.64 15.80 -0.98
C PHE A 53 -9.59 16.85 -0.59
N VAL A 54 -9.40 17.10 0.71
CA VAL A 54 -8.40 18.08 1.20
C VAL A 54 -6.98 17.68 0.79
N LEU A 55 -6.67 16.38 0.84
CA LEU A 55 -5.35 15.88 0.42
C LEU A 55 -5.13 16.07 -1.09
N ILE A 56 -6.14 15.79 -1.92
CA ILE A 56 -6.05 15.99 -3.38
C ILE A 56 -5.81 17.47 -3.70
N GLU A 57 -6.56 18.38 -3.08
CA GLU A 57 -6.38 19.83 -3.28
C GLU A 57 -4.97 20.26 -2.89
N TRP A 58 -4.50 19.85 -1.70
CA TRP A 58 -3.15 20.19 -1.24
C TRP A 58 -2.06 19.65 -2.17
N ILE A 59 -2.13 18.37 -2.58
CA ILE A 59 -1.14 17.77 -3.48
C ILE A 59 -1.12 18.50 -4.83
N ASN A 60 -2.30 18.85 -5.36
CA ASN A 60 -2.41 19.58 -6.62
C ASN A 60 -1.79 20.97 -6.53
N ASP A 61 -1.99 21.68 -5.43
CA ASP A 61 -1.38 22.99 -5.21
C ASP A 61 0.16 22.90 -5.16
N GLU A 62 0.70 21.92 -4.42
CA GLU A 62 2.16 21.71 -4.33
C GLU A 62 2.77 21.32 -5.70
N LEU A 63 2.05 20.52 -6.50
CA LEU A 63 2.55 20.00 -7.77
C LEU A 63 2.17 20.84 -9.00
N ALA A 64 1.47 21.96 -8.82
CA ALA A 64 1.01 22.83 -9.92
C ALA A 64 2.18 23.28 -10.82
N ASN A 65 3.32 23.64 -10.23
CA ASN A 65 4.52 24.06 -10.97
C ASN A 65 5.13 22.95 -11.83
N HIS A 66 4.91 21.69 -11.43
CA HIS A 66 5.35 20.51 -12.14
C HIS A 66 4.37 20.08 -13.25
N ARG A 67 3.23 20.77 -13.40
CA ARG A 67 2.14 20.43 -14.33
C ARG A 67 1.60 19.01 -14.11
N ILE A 68 1.59 18.57 -12.87
CA ILE A 68 1.01 17.29 -12.45
C ILE A 68 -0.36 17.59 -11.85
N ILE A 69 -1.33 16.71 -12.12
CA ILE A 69 -2.70 16.80 -11.57
C ILE A 69 -3.08 15.41 -11.06
N VAL A 70 -3.36 15.32 -9.77
CA VAL A 70 -3.89 14.14 -9.07
C VAL A 70 -5.41 14.21 -9.07
N LYS A 71 -6.06 13.09 -9.37
CA LYS A 71 -7.52 12.93 -9.42
C LYS A 71 -8.01 11.80 -8.53
N ASP A 72 -7.24 10.72 -8.44
CA ASP A 72 -7.54 9.57 -7.60
C ASP A 72 -6.31 9.25 -6.76
N ILE A 73 -6.39 9.49 -5.45
CA ILE A 73 -5.26 9.30 -4.56
C ILE A 73 -4.81 7.83 -4.45
N VAL A 74 -5.71 6.86 -4.68
CA VAL A 74 -5.39 5.43 -4.61
C VAL A 74 -4.61 5.01 -5.84
N GLU A 75 -5.03 5.44 -7.02
CA GLU A 75 -4.36 5.10 -8.28
C GLU A 75 -3.08 5.94 -8.50
N ASP A 76 -3.19 7.27 -8.33
CA ASP A 76 -2.09 8.19 -8.69
C ASP A 76 -0.91 8.09 -7.72
N LEU A 77 -1.12 7.67 -6.47
CA LEU A 77 -0.02 7.46 -5.51
C LEU A 77 0.50 6.02 -5.47
N TYR A 78 -0.13 5.09 -6.20
CA TYR A 78 0.11 3.64 -6.06
C TYR A 78 1.58 3.24 -6.29
N ASP A 79 2.21 3.81 -7.32
CA ASP A 79 3.60 3.50 -7.69
C ASP A 79 4.64 4.36 -6.97
N GLY A 80 4.20 5.32 -6.14
CA GLY A 80 5.04 6.23 -5.37
C GLY A 80 5.72 7.34 -6.18
N GLN A 81 5.51 7.46 -7.49
CA GLN A 81 6.16 8.49 -8.31
C GLN A 81 5.74 9.91 -7.90
N ILE A 82 4.45 10.10 -7.60
CA ILE A 82 3.91 11.39 -7.16
C ILE A 82 4.47 11.76 -5.79
N LEU A 83 4.54 10.79 -4.86
CA LEU A 83 5.11 10.98 -3.53
C LEU A 83 6.58 11.46 -3.59
N GLN A 84 7.36 10.93 -4.53
CA GLN A 84 8.75 11.35 -4.73
C GLN A 84 8.88 12.84 -5.12
N LYS A 85 7.87 13.42 -5.76
CA LYS A 85 7.87 14.83 -6.19
C LYS A 85 7.48 15.81 -5.08
N LEU A 86 6.97 15.31 -3.95
CA LEU A 86 6.56 16.11 -2.79
C LEU A 86 7.71 16.33 -1.78
N ILE A 87 8.91 15.78 -2.02
CA ILE A 87 10.11 15.89 -1.17
C ILE A 87 11.07 16.94 -1.75
#